data_AF-V6F003-F1
#
_entry.id   AF-V6F003-F1
#
_cell.length_a   1.000
_cell.length_b   1.000
_cell.length_c   1.000
_cell.angle_alpha   90.00
_cell.angle_beta   90.00
_cell.angle_gamma   90.00
#
_symmetry.space_group_name_H-M   'P 1'
#
loop_
_entity.id
_entity.type
_entity.pdbx_description
1 polymer ?
#
loop_
_entity_poly.entity_id
_entity_poly.type
_entity_poly.pdbx_seq_one_letter_code
_entity_poly.pdbx_strand_id
1 'polypeptide(L)'
;MQARRWLMPFSDINQTPASSKAAGVTINGMVRPVQPTAHWTSAIQFGETALMIRNKPKGAVTYGIYIGKNLFHVVGVDADGKPIQKVKFRRDTVLQFFERAEAATVGMEACPGSQWLARKLQERGHQVRIIPAQFVKPYVKSNKNDIIDAAIAEAVTRPTMRFVEVKKPEQVDLQALHRIRDQMVRNRTRLICQMRAFCLEYDVAMRQGAGVFKLDLQKGFGR
;
A
#
# COMPACT_ATOMS: atom_id res chain seq x y z
N MET A 1 -40.44 8.55 -1.37
CA MET A 1 -40.28 8.02 -2.73
C MET A 1 -38.88 8.35 -3.23
N GLN A 2 -38.08 7.31 -3.52
CA GLN A 2 -36.92 7.19 -4.43
C GLN A 2 -35.91 8.35 -4.46
N ALA A 3 -34.67 8.28 -3.93
CA ALA A 3 -33.58 7.30 -4.09
C ALA A 3 -33.32 6.91 -5.56
N ARG A 4 -32.30 7.54 -6.18
CA ARG A 4 -31.51 7.16 -7.36
C ARG A 4 -30.59 8.37 -7.69
N ARG A 5 -29.34 8.29 -8.14
CA ARG A 5 -28.48 7.19 -8.57
C ARG A 5 -27.10 7.80 -8.85
N TRP A 6 -26.14 7.61 -7.94
CA TRP A 6 -24.71 7.76 -8.25
C TRP A 6 -24.22 6.41 -8.77
N LEU A 7 -24.19 6.23 -10.09
CA LEU A 7 -23.53 5.10 -10.78
C LEU A 7 -23.23 5.54 -12.22
N MET A 8 -21.98 5.91 -12.50
CA MET A 8 -21.41 5.90 -13.85
C MET A 8 -20.58 4.60 -13.96
N PRO A 9 -20.84 3.72 -14.94
CA PRO A 9 -20.12 2.48 -15.10
C PRO A 9 -18.74 2.71 -15.73
N PHE A 10 -17.77 1.98 -15.18
CA PHE A 10 -16.38 1.89 -15.62
C PHE A 10 -16.28 0.75 -16.63
N SER A 11 -16.61 1.04 -17.90
CA SER A 11 -16.41 0.12 -19.02
C SER A 11 -16.28 0.96 -20.28
N ASP A 12 -15.07 1.08 -20.83
CA ASP A 12 -14.75 1.30 -22.26
C ASP A 12 -13.31 1.84 -22.44
N ILE A 13 -12.30 1.08 -21.99
CA ILE A 13 -10.90 1.30 -22.41
C ILE A 13 -10.27 -0.06 -22.72
N ASN A 14 -10.85 -0.78 -23.69
CA ASN A 14 -10.16 -1.85 -24.42
C ASN A 14 -10.88 -2.10 -25.74
N GLN A 15 -10.60 -1.25 -26.72
CA GLN A 15 -10.84 -1.56 -28.14
C GLN A 15 -9.53 -1.28 -28.89
N THR A 16 -8.73 -2.33 -29.06
CA THR A 16 -7.68 -2.41 -30.08
C THR A 16 -8.35 -2.49 -31.46
N PRO A 17 -8.06 -1.59 -32.42
CA PRO A 17 -8.49 -1.81 -33.78
C PRO A 17 -7.61 -2.84 -34.47
N ALA A 18 -8.31 -3.74 -35.17
CA ALA A 18 -7.79 -4.87 -35.93
C ALA A 18 -6.86 -4.46 -37.07
N SER A 19 -5.95 -5.38 -37.39
CA SER A 19 -5.03 -5.34 -38.54
C SER A 19 -5.76 -5.19 -39.87
N SER A 20 -5.43 -4.15 -40.64
CA SER A 20 -5.73 -4.09 -42.08
C SER A 20 -4.45 -4.35 -42.88
N LYS A 21 -4.49 -5.40 -43.72
CA LYS A 21 -3.45 -5.75 -44.69
C LYS A 21 -3.40 -4.74 -45.85
N ALA A 22 -2.17 -4.40 -46.22
CA ALA A 22 -1.63 -4.10 -47.55
C ALA A 22 -2.49 -3.37 -48.60
N ALA A 23 -2.05 -2.15 -48.95
CA ALA A 23 -2.09 -1.64 -50.32
C ALA A 23 -0.67 -1.16 -50.69
N GLY A 24 -0.07 -1.81 -51.68
CA GLY A 24 1.27 -1.47 -52.18
C GLY A 24 1.25 -0.20 -53.02
N VAL A 25 2.31 0.59 -52.89
CA VAL A 25 2.66 1.66 -53.84
C VAL A 25 4.03 1.32 -54.40
N THR A 26 4.08 1.12 -55.72
CA THR A 26 5.28 0.78 -56.47
C THR A 26 5.90 2.05 -57.02
N ILE A 27 7.18 2.31 -56.73
CA ILE A 27 8.01 3.25 -57.48
C ILE A 27 9.44 2.70 -57.61
N ASN A 28 9.90 2.58 -58.87
CA ASN A 28 11.28 2.37 -59.33
C ASN A 28 12.00 1.06 -58.98
N GLY A 29 11.46 -0.08 -59.44
CA GLY A 29 12.18 -1.04 -60.31
C GLY A 29 13.59 -1.55 -59.97
N MET A 30 14.07 -1.48 -58.72
CA MET A 30 15.41 -1.92 -58.36
C MET A 30 15.39 -2.75 -57.07
N VAL A 31 15.44 -4.08 -57.23
CA VAL A 31 15.50 -5.04 -56.13
C VAL A 31 16.93 -5.08 -55.59
N ARG A 32 17.13 -4.58 -54.36
CA ARG A 32 18.33 -4.82 -53.57
C ARG A 32 18.07 -6.01 -52.63
N PRO A 33 19.01 -6.96 -52.47
CA PRO A 33 18.85 -8.02 -51.48
C PRO A 33 18.90 -7.40 -50.08
N VAL A 34 17.76 -7.39 -49.39
CA VAL A 34 17.68 -7.08 -47.96
C VAL A 34 18.15 -8.31 -47.22
N GLN A 35 19.32 -8.22 -46.57
CA GLN A 35 19.76 -9.24 -45.62
C GLN A 35 18.72 -9.36 -44.49
N PRO A 36 18.43 -10.56 -43.97
CA PRO A 36 17.49 -10.71 -42.87
C PRO A 36 18.03 -9.93 -41.68
N THR A 37 17.35 -8.84 -41.31
CA THR A 37 17.62 -8.18 -40.03
C THR A 37 17.28 -9.18 -38.95
N ALA A 38 18.30 -9.55 -38.16
CA ALA A 38 18.16 -10.47 -37.05
C ALA A 38 16.94 -10.08 -36.21
N HIS A 39 16.06 -11.05 -35.99
CA HIS A 39 14.83 -10.90 -35.24
C HIS A 39 15.16 -10.42 -33.82
N TRP A 40 14.90 -9.15 -33.52
CA TRP A 40 15.12 -8.54 -32.19
C TRP A 40 14.09 -9.00 -31.13
N THR A 41 13.15 -9.87 -31.50
CA THR A 41 12.10 -10.36 -30.60
C THR A 41 12.66 -11.16 -29.42
N SER A 42 13.82 -11.80 -29.59
CA SER A 42 14.46 -12.57 -28.53
C SER A 42 15.13 -11.71 -27.46
N ALA A 43 15.64 -10.51 -27.78
CA ALA A 43 16.33 -9.66 -26.80
C ALA A 43 15.38 -9.09 -25.72
N ILE A 44 14.12 -8.81 -26.08
CA ILE A 44 13.08 -8.39 -25.12
C ILE A 44 12.72 -9.55 -24.18
N GLN A 45 12.65 -10.76 -24.73
CA GLN A 45 12.37 -11.98 -23.95
C GLN A 45 13.55 -12.39 -23.05
N PHE A 46 14.80 -12.15 -23.47
CA PHE A 46 16.00 -12.33 -22.64
C PHE A 46 16.10 -11.30 -21.50
N GLY A 47 15.67 -10.05 -21.73
CA GLY A 47 15.64 -9.01 -20.70
C GLY A 47 14.60 -9.26 -19.59
N GLU A 48 13.40 -9.71 -19.97
CA GLU A 48 12.35 -10.09 -19.00
C GLU A 48 12.71 -11.37 -18.22
N THR A 49 13.26 -12.39 -18.88
CA THR A 49 13.66 -13.65 -18.22
C THR A 49 14.88 -13.46 -17.30
N ALA A 50 15.84 -12.61 -17.65
CA ALA A 50 16.99 -12.30 -16.78
C ALA A 50 16.59 -11.54 -15.51
N LEU A 51 15.58 -10.66 -15.58
CA LEU A 51 15.00 -10.01 -14.40
C LEU A 51 14.21 -10.99 -13.51
N MET A 52 13.55 -12.00 -14.11
CA MET A 52 12.86 -13.06 -13.36
C MET A 52 13.80 -13.92 -12.51
N ILE A 53 15.07 -14.05 -12.90
CA ILE A 53 16.09 -14.87 -12.21
C ILE A 53 16.69 -14.14 -10.99
N ARG A 54 16.86 -12.81 -11.05
CA ARG A 54 17.62 -12.06 -10.03
C ARG A 54 16.98 -12.05 -8.63
N ASN A 55 15.65 -12.21 -8.57
CA ASN A 55 14.85 -12.21 -7.34
C ASN A 55 14.09 -13.52 -7.14
N LYS A 56 14.65 -14.67 -7.54
CA LYS A 56 14.04 -15.97 -7.23
C LYS A 56 13.94 -16.14 -5.70
N PRO A 57 12.80 -16.57 -5.15
CA PRO A 57 12.68 -16.90 -3.73
C PRO A 57 13.68 -17.99 -3.34
N LYS A 58 14.41 -17.76 -2.25
CA LYS A 58 15.18 -18.81 -1.57
C LYS A 58 14.27 -19.48 -0.54
N GLY A 59 14.59 -20.72 -0.12
CA GLY A 59 13.83 -21.48 0.88
C GLY A 59 13.92 -20.89 2.29
N ALA A 60 13.33 -19.70 2.48
CA ALA A 60 13.22 -19.05 3.77
C ALA A 60 11.97 -19.54 4.48
N VAL A 61 12.10 -19.85 5.77
CA VAL A 61 10.96 -20.29 6.60
C VAL A 61 10.16 -19.08 7.09
N THR A 62 10.84 -17.94 7.25
CA THR A 62 10.22 -16.70 7.72
C THR A 62 10.67 -15.51 6.87
N TYR A 63 9.74 -14.63 6.53
CA TYR A 63 10.03 -13.34 5.91
C TYR A 63 9.62 -12.19 6.82
N GLY A 64 10.48 -11.19 6.97
CA GLY A 64 10.14 -9.89 7.53
C GLY A 64 9.95 -8.87 6.42
N ILE A 65 8.81 -8.16 6.42
CA ILE A 65 8.49 -7.13 5.45
C ILE A 65 8.34 -5.79 6.15
N TYR A 66 9.20 -4.84 5.77
CA TYR A 66 9.01 -3.43 6.08
C TYR A 66 8.38 -2.70 4.88
N ILE A 67 7.21 -2.10 5.11
CA ILE A 67 6.40 -1.46 4.08
C ILE A 67 6.68 0.05 4.08
N GLY A 68 7.35 0.54 3.04
CA GLY A 68 7.48 1.97 2.77
C GLY A 68 6.35 2.49 1.86
N LYS A 69 6.42 3.78 1.53
CA LYS A 69 5.44 4.42 0.63
C LYS A 69 5.39 3.74 -0.74
N ASN A 70 6.57 3.55 -1.35
CA ASN A 70 6.73 3.05 -2.72
C ASN A 70 7.52 1.74 -2.80
N LEU A 71 8.27 1.39 -1.75
CA LEU A 71 9.16 0.23 -1.72
C LEU A 71 8.85 -0.66 -0.53
N PHE A 72 8.97 -1.96 -0.73
CA PHE A 72 8.83 -3.02 0.25
C PHE A 72 10.20 -3.65 0.46
N HIS A 73 10.71 -3.59 1.68
CA HIS A 73 11.96 -4.24 2.04
C HIS A 73 11.63 -5.62 2.60
N VAL A 74 12.17 -6.66 1.99
CA VAL A 74 11.91 -8.06 2.35
C VAL A 74 13.22 -8.70 2.77
N VAL A 75 13.23 -9.26 3.98
CA VAL A 75 14.29 -10.13 4.48
C VAL A 75 13.73 -11.52 4.70
N GLY A 76 14.32 -12.51 4.06
CA GLY A 76 14.04 -13.93 4.30
C GLY A 76 15.11 -14.53 5.22
N VAL A 77 14.67 -15.26 6.24
CA VAL A 77 15.53 -16.00 7.18
C VAL A 77 15.26 -17.50 7.09
N ASP A 78 16.29 -18.31 7.30
CA ASP A 78 16.17 -19.76 7.43
C ASP A 78 15.62 -20.18 8.81
N ALA A 79 15.56 -21.49 9.06
CA ALA A 79 15.07 -22.05 10.32
C ALA A 79 15.90 -21.64 11.54
N ASP A 80 17.19 -21.36 11.36
CA ASP A 80 18.12 -20.92 12.41
C ASP A 80 18.05 -19.39 12.64
N GLY A 81 17.19 -18.69 11.88
CA GLY A 81 17.03 -17.24 11.95
C GLY A 81 18.14 -16.45 11.24
N LYS A 82 18.98 -17.12 10.42
CA LYS A 82 20.02 -16.46 9.65
C LYS A 82 19.42 -15.82 8.40
N PRO A 83 19.73 -14.54 8.09
CA PRO A 83 19.29 -13.91 6.85
C PRO A 83 19.91 -14.57 5.61
N ILE A 84 19.07 -15.11 4.73
CA ILE A 84 19.50 -15.77 3.48
C ILE A 84 19.13 -14.97 2.23
N GLN A 85 18.16 -14.07 2.33
CA GLN A 85 17.68 -13.24 1.23
C GLN A 85 17.33 -11.84 1.72
N LYS A 86 17.76 -10.83 0.96
CA LYS A 86 17.34 -9.44 1.17
C LYS A 86 17.08 -8.78 -0.17
N VAL A 87 15.86 -8.32 -0.38
CA VAL A 87 15.43 -7.76 -1.67
C VAL A 87 14.47 -6.60 -1.43
N LYS A 88 14.48 -5.63 -2.34
CA LYS A 88 13.52 -4.51 -2.36
C LYS A 88 12.57 -4.69 -3.52
N PHE A 89 11.28 -4.56 -3.27
CA PHE A 89 10.22 -4.69 -4.28
C PHE A 89 9.38 -3.43 -4.38
N ARG A 90 8.72 -3.27 -5.52
CA ARG A 90 7.58 -2.37 -5.68
C ARG A 90 6.29 -3.13 -5.37
N ARG A 91 5.17 -2.39 -5.31
CA ARG A 91 3.87 -2.95 -4.91
C ARG A 91 3.34 -4.05 -5.83
N ASP A 92 3.61 -3.92 -7.12
CA ASP A 92 3.31 -4.88 -8.18
C ASP A 92 4.22 -6.12 -8.10
N THR A 93 5.52 -5.91 -7.91
CA THR A 93 6.51 -6.99 -7.95
C THR A 93 6.60 -7.81 -6.65
N VAL A 94 6.19 -7.27 -5.51
CA VAL A 94 6.21 -8.01 -4.24
C VAL A 94 5.24 -9.20 -4.27
N LEU A 95 4.08 -9.06 -4.89
CA LEU A 95 3.11 -10.17 -4.98
C LEU A 95 3.61 -11.28 -5.91
N GLN A 96 4.24 -10.92 -7.03
CA GLN A 96 4.86 -11.87 -7.97
C GLN A 96 6.03 -12.65 -7.32
N PHE A 97 6.72 -12.04 -6.35
CA PHE A 97 7.72 -12.74 -5.56
C PHE A 97 7.08 -13.81 -4.68
N PHE A 98 6.03 -13.45 -3.94
CA PHE A 98 5.35 -14.38 -3.03
C PHE A 98 4.49 -15.43 -3.74
N GLU A 99 4.06 -15.21 -4.99
CA GLU A 99 3.44 -16.27 -5.81
C GLU A 99 4.40 -17.42 -6.14
N ARG A 100 5.70 -17.13 -6.20
CA ARG A 100 6.75 -18.11 -6.51
C ARG A 100 7.42 -18.64 -5.25
N ALA A 101 7.21 -17.99 -4.11
CA ALA A 101 7.84 -18.39 -2.86
C ALA A 101 7.05 -19.55 -2.25
N GLU A 102 7.76 -20.45 -1.59
CA GLU A 102 7.10 -21.51 -0.82
C GLU A 102 6.31 -20.91 0.36
N ALA A 103 5.29 -21.64 0.82
CA ALA A 103 4.50 -21.23 1.98
C ALA A 103 5.42 -21.01 3.19
N ALA A 104 5.29 -19.84 3.81
CA ALA A 104 6.22 -19.37 4.84
C ALA A 104 5.47 -18.48 5.84
N THR A 105 6.10 -18.24 6.99
CA THR A 105 5.59 -17.24 7.94
C THR A 105 6.04 -15.85 7.49
N VAL A 106 5.11 -14.91 7.37
CA VAL A 106 5.42 -13.53 6.97
C VAL A 106 5.06 -12.56 8.10
N GLY A 107 6.08 -11.93 8.67
CA GLY A 107 5.96 -10.84 9.61
C GLY A 107 5.92 -9.48 8.92
N MET A 108 5.06 -8.58 9.39
CA MET A 108 5.10 -7.17 9.00
C MET A 108 4.68 -6.26 10.16
N GLU A 109 5.17 -5.04 10.18
CA GLU A 109 4.72 -4.03 11.13
C GLU A 109 3.31 -3.53 10.79
N ALA A 110 2.51 -3.20 11.80
CA ALA A 110 1.22 -2.55 11.68
C ALA A 110 1.37 -1.12 11.15
N CYS A 111 1.32 -0.96 9.83
CA CYS A 111 1.40 0.33 9.13
C CYS A 111 0.32 0.46 8.05
N PRO A 112 0.15 1.65 7.43
CA PRO A 112 -0.67 1.76 6.22
C PRO A 112 -0.21 0.76 5.15
N GLY A 113 -1.16 0.03 4.56
CA GLY A 113 -0.89 -1.01 3.57
C GLY A 113 -0.64 -2.42 4.12
N SER A 114 -0.32 -2.57 5.41
CA SER A 114 -0.11 -3.90 6.04
C SER A 114 -1.34 -4.80 5.91
N GLN A 115 -2.53 -4.28 6.22
CA GLN A 115 -3.79 -5.02 6.15
C GLN A 115 -4.11 -5.50 4.71
N TRP A 116 -3.82 -4.68 3.70
CA TRP A 116 -3.99 -5.08 2.30
C TRP A 116 -3.00 -6.19 1.92
N LEU A 117 -1.72 -6.00 2.24
CA LEU A 117 -0.69 -6.97 1.90
C LEU A 117 -0.93 -8.30 2.62
N ALA A 118 -1.32 -8.26 3.89
CA ALA A 118 -1.58 -9.46 4.67
C ALA A 118 -2.67 -10.33 4.06
N ARG A 119 -3.79 -9.75 3.62
CA ARG A 119 -4.83 -10.49 2.89
C ARG A 119 -4.28 -11.11 1.60
N LYS A 120 -3.52 -10.33 0.81
CA LYS A 120 -2.94 -10.82 -0.45
C LYS A 120 -1.93 -11.94 -0.27
N LEU A 121 -1.18 -11.95 0.83
CA LEU A 121 -0.24 -13.02 1.14
C LEU A 121 -0.94 -14.26 1.73
N GLN A 122 -2.01 -14.08 2.51
CA GLN A 122 -2.86 -15.19 2.96
C GLN A 122 -3.55 -15.90 1.78
N GLU A 123 -4.06 -15.15 0.80
CA GLU A 123 -4.61 -15.69 -0.45
C GLU A 123 -3.59 -16.58 -1.22
N ARG A 124 -2.29 -16.35 -1.01
CA ARG A 124 -1.17 -17.10 -1.63
C ARG A 124 -0.64 -18.23 -0.76
N GLY A 125 -1.30 -18.53 0.37
CA GLY A 125 -0.94 -19.65 1.25
C GLY A 125 0.10 -19.35 2.33
N HIS A 126 0.51 -18.09 2.51
CA HIS A 126 1.44 -17.73 3.58
C HIS A 126 0.73 -17.50 4.92
N GLN A 127 1.38 -17.88 6.02
CA GLN A 127 0.91 -17.53 7.36
C GLN A 127 1.38 -16.11 7.68
N VAL A 128 0.45 -15.14 7.66
CA VAL A 128 0.80 -13.74 7.91
C VAL A 128 0.55 -13.33 9.36
N ARG A 129 1.49 -12.59 9.92
CA ARG A 129 1.45 -12.06 11.28
C ARG A 129 1.79 -10.56 11.27
N ILE A 130 0.84 -9.73 11.70
CA ILE A 130 1.05 -8.27 11.78
C ILE A 130 1.43 -7.92 13.22
N ILE A 131 2.56 -7.22 13.40
CA ILE A 131 3.10 -6.85 14.72
C ILE A 131 2.85 -5.37 14.99
N PRO A 132 2.29 -4.97 16.14
CA PRO A 132 2.25 -3.58 16.56
C PRO A 132 3.65 -2.93 16.56
N ALA A 133 3.78 -1.71 16.03
CA ALA A 133 5.03 -0.95 15.96
C ALA A 133 5.83 -0.95 17.28
N GLN A 134 5.13 -0.77 18.40
CA GLN A 134 5.69 -0.76 19.76
C GLN A 134 6.44 -2.05 20.13
N PHE A 135 6.06 -3.19 19.55
CA PHE A 135 6.69 -4.48 19.82
C PHE A 135 7.80 -4.82 18.82
N VAL A 136 7.88 -4.13 17.69
CA VAL A 136 9.02 -4.25 16.74
C VAL A 136 10.21 -3.45 17.25
N LYS A 137 9.97 -2.27 17.86
CA LYS A 137 11.01 -1.32 18.29
C LYS A 137 12.15 -1.96 19.12
N PRO A 138 11.91 -2.86 20.09
CA PRO A 138 12.99 -3.49 20.87
C PRO A 138 13.97 -4.34 20.04
N TYR A 139 13.55 -4.79 18.85
CA TYR A 139 14.37 -5.64 17.97
C TYR A 139 15.20 -4.82 16.97
N VAL A 140 14.99 -3.50 16.90
CA VAL A 140 15.73 -2.63 15.97
C VAL A 140 17.11 -2.32 16.54
N LYS A 141 18.14 -3.00 16.00
CA LYS A 141 19.53 -2.92 16.51
C LYS A 141 20.27 -1.62 16.13
N SER A 142 19.82 -0.87 15.11
CA SER A 142 20.28 0.51 14.86
C SER A 142 19.29 1.29 13.99
N ASN A 143 19.43 2.62 13.92
CA ASN A 143 18.46 3.54 13.32
C ASN A 143 18.44 3.57 11.78
N LYS A 144 19.05 2.60 11.10
CA LYS A 144 19.02 2.47 9.63
C LYS A 144 17.82 1.61 9.22
N ASN A 145 16.99 2.12 8.30
CA ASN A 145 15.77 1.44 7.82
C ASN A 145 15.99 0.00 7.32
N ASP A 146 17.20 -0.30 6.85
CA ASP A 146 17.60 -1.63 6.37
C ASP A 146 17.70 -2.69 7.49
N ILE A 147 17.37 -2.36 8.74
CA ILE A 147 17.41 -3.26 9.90
C ILE A 147 16.01 -3.59 10.40
N ILE A 148 14.99 -2.82 10.01
CA ILE A 148 13.63 -3.00 10.52
C ILE A 148 12.99 -4.29 9.97
N ASP A 149 13.19 -4.60 8.69
CA ASP A 149 12.77 -5.85 8.06
C ASP A 149 13.37 -7.09 8.72
N ALA A 150 14.67 -7.05 9.05
CA ALA A 150 15.33 -8.11 9.82
C ALA A 150 14.79 -8.21 11.26
N ALA A 151 14.55 -7.06 11.92
CA ALA A 151 13.96 -7.01 13.25
C ALA A 151 12.54 -7.60 13.29
N ILE A 152 11.74 -7.36 12.24
CA ILE A 152 10.41 -7.94 12.08
C ILE A 152 10.50 -9.46 11.89
N ALA A 153 11.44 -9.94 11.06
CA ALA A 153 11.68 -11.37 10.87
C ALA A 153 12.10 -12.08 12.18
N GLU A 154 12.83 -11.39 13.05
CA GLU A 154 13.18 -11.89 14.38
C GLU A 154 11.98 -11.84 15.35
N ALA A 155 11.21 -10.76 15.34
CA ALA A 155 10.10 -10.56 16.26
C ALA A 155 8.93 -11.53 16.01
N VAL A 156 8.68 -11.89 14.74
CA VAL A 156 7.52 -12.73 14.36
C VAL A 156 7.62 -14.17 14.84
N THR A 157 8.84 -14.66 15.11
CA THR A 157 9.09 -16.03 15.59
C THR A 157 8.90 -16.18 17.10
N ARG A 158 8.78 -15.07 17.84
CA ARG A 158 8.69 -15.10 19.31
C ARG A 158 7.34 -15.67 19.78
N PRO A 159 7.32 -16.67 20.68
CA PRO A 159 6.09 -17.37 21.07
C PRO A 159 5.13 -16.51 21.89
N THR A 160 5.64 -15.51 22.62
CA THR A 160 4.85 -14.60 23.48
C THR A 160 4.37 -13.35 22.74
N MET A 161 4.61 -13.25 21.43
CA MET A 161 4.29 -12.07 20.63
C MET A 161 2.77 -11.90 20.45
N ARG A 162 2.29 -10.65 20.57
CA ARG A 162 0.90 -10.29 20.27
C ARG A 162 0.78 -9.76 18.86
N PHE A 163 -0.13 -10.34 18.09
CA PHE A 163 -0.37 -9.95 16.70
C PHE A 163 -1.67 -9.17 16.55
N VAL A 164 -1.69 -8.27 15.56
CA VAL A 164 -2.90 -7.60 15.09
C VAL A 164 -3.62 -8.54 14.14
N GLU A 165 -4.92 -8.70 14.35
CA GLU A 165 -5.78 -9.48 13.46
C GLU A 165 -5.79 -8.89 12.03
N VAL A 166 -5.82 -9.77 11.03
CA VAL A 166 -6.02 -9.38 9.64
C VAL A 166 -7.49 -9.11 9.42
N LYS A 167 -7.81 -7.84 9.15
CA LYS A 167 -9.17 -7.35 8.98
C LYS A 167 -9.64 -7.52 7.54
N LYS A 168 -10.94 -7.72 7.35
CA LYS A 168 -11.59 -7.62 6.05
C LYS A 168 -11.59 -6.17 5.52
N PRO A 169 -11.69 -5.94 4.20
CA PRO A 169 -11.75 -4.60 3.63
C PRO A 169 -12.82 -3.71 4.30
N GLU A 170 -14.02 -4.26 4.54
CA GLU A 170 -15.15 -3.51 5.09
C GLU A 170 -14.89 -3.08 6.55
N GLN A 171 -14.17 -3.91 7.32
CA GLN A 171 -13.76 -3.56 8.68
C GLN A 171 -12.70 -2.45 8.70
N VAL A 172 -11.81 -2.42 7.70
CA VAL A 172 -10.83 -1.33 7.54
C VAL A 172 -11.54 -0.03 7.14
N ASP A 173 -12.53 -0.11 6.26
CA ASP A 173 -13.33 1.04 5.83
C ASP A 173 -14.13 1.63 6.99
N LEU A 174 -14.78 0.79 7.79
CA LEU A 174 -15.48 1.23 9.00
C LEU A 174 -14.53 1.93 9.97
N GLN A 175 -13.33 1.36 10.20
CA GLN A 175 -12.32 1.99 11.05
C GLN A 175 -11.86 3.34 10.50
N ALA A 176 -11.74 3.48 9.17
CA ALA A 176 -11.40 4.75 8.53
C ALA A 176 -12.51 5.80 8.75
N LEU A 177 -13.78 5.43 8.58
CA LEU A 177 -14.92 6.31 8.83
C LEU A 177 -14.96 6.83 10.27
N HIS A 178 -14.74 5.95 11.26
CA HIS A 178 -14.64 6.37 12.66
C HIS A 178 -13.52 7.38 12.89
N ARG A 179 -12.33 7.14 12.34
CA ARG A 179 -11.19 8.05 12.46
C ARG A 179 -11.45 9.41 11.81
N ILE A 180 -12.10 9.42 10.64
CA ILE A 180 -12.48 10.65 9.93
C ILE A 180 -13.49 11.44 10.78
N ARG A 181 -14.53 10.78 11.29
CA ARG A 181 -15.52 11.40 12.18
C ARG A 181 -14.85 12.02 13.41
N ASP A 182 -13.99 11.27 14.09
CA ASP A 182 -13.29 11.76 15.28
C ASP A 182 -12.41 12.96 14.95
N GLN A 183 -11.72 12.94 13.80
CA GLN A 183 -10.93 14.07 13.34
C GLN A 183 -11.80 15.30 13.06
N MET A 184 -12.94 15.14 12.40
CA MET A 184 -13.88 16.22 12.12
C MET A 184 -14.45 16.81 13.42
N VAL A 185 -14.78 15.98 14.41
CA VAL A 185 -15.27 16.44 15.72
C VAL A 185 -14.21 17.24 16.46
N ARG A 186 -12.95 16.77 16.47
CA ARG A 186 -11.82 17.51 17.05
C ARG A 186 -11.55 18.82 16.32
N ASN A 187 -11.53 18.81 14.98
CA ASN A 187 -11.31 20.00 14.17
C ASN A 187 -12.40 21.05 14.40
N ARG A 188 -13.67 20.64 14.41
CA ARG A 188 -14.80 21.52 14.75
C ARG A 188 -14.60 22.15 16.13
N THR A 189 -14.26 21.35 17.12
CA THR A 189 -14.07 21.84 18.50
C THR A 189 -12.89 22.82 18.57
N ARG A 190 -11.77 22.52 17.91
CA ARG A 190 -10.61 23.41 17.81
C ARG A 190 -10.96 24.75 17.16
N LEU A 191 -11.69 24.73 16.05
CA LEU A 191 -12.14 25.94 15.35
C LEU A 191 -13.07 26.77 16.24
N ILE A 192 -14.02 26.14 16.94
CA ILE A 192 -14.91 26.84 17.88
C ILE A 192 -14.11 27.49 19.00
N CYS A 193 -13.18 26.76 19.63
CA CYS A 193 -12.31 27.33 20.67
C CYS A 193 -11.49 28.52 20.14
N GLN A 194 -10.97 28.43 18.92
CA GLN A 194 -10.23 29.52 18.28
C GLN A 194 -11.10 30.74 18.00
N MET A 195 -12.29 30.56 17.42
CA MET A 195 -13.23 31.66 17.15
C MET A 195 -13.66 32.35 18.45
N ARG A 196 -13.94 31.57 19.50
CA ARG A 196 -14.29 32.12 20.82
C ARG A 196 -13.17 32.98 21.37
N ALA A 197 -11.91 32.60 21.18
CA ALA A 197 -10.77 33.43 21.60
C ALA A 197 -10.72 34.75 20.84
N PHE A 198 -10.94 34.75 19.51
CA PHE A 198 -10.97 35.99 18.72
C PHE A 198 -12.13 36.91 19.09
N CYS A 199 -13.30 36.37 19.43
CA CYS A 199 -14.43 37.20 19.85
C CYS A 199 -14.15 37.97 21.16
N LEU A 200 -13.27 37.46 22.03
CA LEU A 200 -12.89 38.16 23.27
C LEU A 200 -12.10 39.44 23.00
N GLU A 201 -11.35 39.53 21.89
CA GLU A 201 -10.65 40.78 21.49
C GLU A 201 -11.63 41.93 21.20
N TYR A 202 -12.90 41.59 20.93
CA TYR A 202 -13.97 42.54 20.66
C TYR A 202 -14.98 42.62 21.81
N ASP A 203 -14.61 42.17 23.02
CA ASP A 203 -15.47 42.11 24.21
C ASP A 203 -16.75 41.25 24.02
N VAL A 204 -16.72 40.29 23.07
CA VAL A 204 -17.82 39.36 22.83
C VAL A 204 -17.51 38.01 23.48
N ALA A 205 -17.98 37.83 24.72
CA ALA A 205 -17.83 36.59 25.46
C ALA A 205 -18.84 35.51 25.00
N MET A 206 -18.36 34.47 24.33
CA MET A 206 -19.18 33.35 23.83
C MET A 206 -19.13 32.12 24.73
N ARG A 207 -20.25 31.42 24.88
CA ARG A 207 -20.38 30.23 25.75
C ARG A 207 -19.68 29.00 25.16
N GLN A 208 -19.30 28.07 26.04
CA GLN A 208 -18.64 26.82 25.67
C GLN A 208 -19.66 25.81 25.11
N GLY A 209 -19.20 25.00 24.13
CA GLY A 209 -19.97 23.89 23.58
C GLY A 209 -20.48 24.18 22.16
N ALA A 210 -20.43 23.17 21.29
CA ALA A 210 -20.68 23.38 19.86
C ALA A 210 -22.12 23.81 19.53
N GLY A 211 -23.11 23.26 20.25
CA GLY A 211 -24.51 23.65 20.07
C GLY A 211 -24.76 25.08 20.54
N VAL A 212 -24.21 25.45 21.69
CA VAL A 212 -24.40 26.79 22.28
C VAL A 212 -23.67 27.86 21.48
N PHE A 213 -22.45 27.59 21.04
CA PHE A 213 -21.68 28.48 20.16
C PHE A 213 -22.45 28.85 18.88
N LYS A 214 -23.17 27.91 18.28
CA LYS A 214 -24.01 28.17 17.10
C LYS A 214 -25.14 29.14 17.40
N LEU A 215 -25.77 29.02 18.57
CA LEU A 215 -26.82 29.95 19.01
C LEU A 215 -26.27 31.34 19.30
N ASP A 216 -25.10 31.44 19.92
CA ASP A 216 -24.45 32.71 20.23
C ASP A 216 -24.04 33.46 18.96
N LEU A 217 -23.52 32.78 17.93
CA LEU A 217 -23.22 33.39 16.63
C LEU A 217 -24.45 34.04 15.98
N GLN A 218 -25.59 33.34 16.01
CA GLN A 218 -26.83 33.83 15.40
C GLN A 218 -27.37 35.09 16.11
N LYS A 219 -27.11 35.21 17.42
CA LYS A 219 -27.55 36.35 18.23
C LYS A 219 -26.55 37.52 18.21
N GLY A 220 -25.25 37.23 18.15
CA GLY A 220 -24.18 38.23 18.29
C GLY A 220 -23.92 39.08 17.04
N PHE A 221 -24.15 38.53 15.84
CA PHE A 221 -23.90 39.21 14.56
C PHE A 221 -25.17 39.69 13.83
N GLY A 222 -26.35 39.45 14.40
CA GLY A 222 -27.65 39.76 13.81
C GLY A 222 -28.24 41.12 14.24
N ARG A 223 -27.41 42.14 14.48
CA ARG A 223 -27.88 43.53 14.55
C ARG A 223 -27.85 44.15 13.16
#